data_AF-A0A9P8HVE8-F1
#
_entry.id   AF-A0A9P8HVE8-F1
#
_cell.length_a   1.000
_cell.length_b   1.000
_cell.length_c   1.000
_cell.angle_alpha   90.00
_cell.angle_beta   90.00
_cell.angle_gamma   90.00
#
_symmetry.space_group_name_H-M   'P 1'
#
loop_
_entity.id
_entity.type
_entity.pdbx_description
1 polymer ?
#
loop_
_entity_poly.entity_id
_entity_poly.type
_entity_poly.pdbx_seq_one_letter_code
_entity_poly.pdbx_strand_id
1 'polypeptide(L)'
;MSKVEAGLITPVVIGGAKYLQTKYATRQLKKRFKEDPYTPPEVKKRAANKRAVYVRPDCQDNNPVNTEFDPSRRGIFHELDLIIGEPILSRLTFILADTGMGKSTFLDRYYAYHWGSLTRSKKFRLVSVPLPGLDIDAFVSRFDADAIIETVILFDSLDEDPLASENFSRRLEEIVGVAGKFRAVVVTCRTQFLTDASVVPDQIDLQNVTGPMGLSYPADQK
;
A
#
# COMPACT_ATOMS: atom_id res chain seq x y z
N MET A 1 -19.63 37.01 -36.60
CA MET A 1 -19.58 36.36 -35.28
C MET A 1 -18.14 36.32 -34.82
N SER A 2 -17.86 36.98 -33.71
CA SER A 2 -16.55 37.50 -33.31
C SER A 2 -15.67 36.39 -32.71
N LYS A 3 -14.35 36.47 -32.92
CA LYS A 3 -13.31 35.57 -32.37
C LYS A 3 -13.38 35.40 -30.83
N VAL A 4 -14.15 36.24 -30.15
CA VAL A 4 -14.38 36.23 -28.69
C VAL A 4 -15.31 35.07 -28.28
N GLU A 5 -16.28 34.66 -29.10
CA GLU A 5 -17.22 33.58 -28.75
C GLU A 5 -16.55 32.19 -28.82
N ALA A 6 -15.61 32.00 -29.76
CA ALA A 6 -14.83 30.76 -29.86
C ALA A 6 -13.89 30.55 -28.66
N GLY A 7 -13.43 31.63 -28.02
CA GLY A 7 -12.47 31.56 -26.90
C GLY A 7 -13.06 31.08 -25.58
N LEU A 8 -14.37 31.22 -25.35
CA LEU A 8 -15.04 30.79 -24.12
C LEU A 8 -15.68 29.40 -24.22
N ILE A 9 -16.10 28.98 -25.41
CA ILE A 9 -16.75 27.68 -25.62
C ILE A 9 -15.76 26.53 -25.41
N THR A 10 -14.51 26.70 -25.87
CA THR A 10 -13.46 25.67 -25.75
C THR A 10 -13.12 25.30 -24.30
N PRO A 11 -12.84 26.24 -23.36
CA PRO A 11 -12.54 25.89 -21.97
C PRO A 11 -13.75 25.31 -21.21
N VAL A 12 -14.99 25.73 -21.52
CA VAL A 12 -16.20 25.17 -20.90
C VAL A 12 -16.43 23.73 -21.37
N VAL A 13 -16.25 23.44 -22.65
CA VAL A 13 -16.35 22.08 -23.21
C VAL A 13 -15.25 21.18 -22.67
N ILE A 14 -14.00 21.65 -22.61
CA ILE A 14 -12.87 20.89 -22.03
C ILE A 14 -13.08 20.66 -20.53
N GLY A 15 -13.52 21.68 -19.78
CA GLY A 15 -13.83 21.58 -18.36
C GLY A 15 -14.97 20.59 -18.08
N GLY A 16 -16.04 20.66 -18.87
CA GLY A 16 -17.16 19.72 -18.83
C GLY A 16 -16.76 18.29 -19.15
N ALA A 17 -15.94 18.08 -20.18
CA ALA A 17 -15.41 16.78 -20.56
C ALA A 17 -14.52 16.18 -19.45
N LYS A 18 -13.58 16.97 -18.89
CA LYS A 18 -12.76 16.56 -17.76
C LYS A 18 -13.62 16.22 -16.54
N TYR A 19 -14.62 17.03 -16.23
CA TYR A 19 -15.54 16.77 -15.12
C TYR A 19 -16.29 15.44 -15.30
N LEU A 20 -16.86 15.20 -16.49
CA LEU A 20 -17.58 13.97 -16.81
C LEU A 20 -16.67 12.73 -16.77
N GLN A 21 -15.47 12.83 -17.37
CA GLN A 21 -14.46 11.76 -17.34
C GLN A 21 -14.09 11.41 -15.90
N THR A 22 -13.87 12.42 -15.05
CA THR A 22 -13.51 12.18 -13.65
C THR A 22 -14.68 11.61 -12.84
N LYS A 23 -15.92 11.98 -13.15
CA LYS A 23 -17.14 11.41 -12.53
C LYS A 23 -17.34 9.95 -12.94
N TYR A 24 -17.11 9.63 -14.21
CA TYR A 24 -17.14 8.26 -14.72
C TYR A 24 -16.06 7.39 -14.07
N ALA A 25 -14.80 7.86 -14.03
CA ALA A 25 -13.70 7.15 -13.37
C ALA A 25 -14.00 6.86 -11.89
N THR A 26 -14.60 7.82 -11.16
CA THR A 26 -14.97 7.63 -9.74
C THR A 26 -16.08 6.59 -9.59
N ARG A 27 -17.08 6.58 -10.48
CA ARG A 27 -18.14 5.56 -10.47
C ARG A 27 -17.58 4.17 -10.76
N GLN A 28 -16.69 4.06 -11.74
CA GLN A 28 -16.03 2.79 -12.05
C GLN A 28 -15.18 2.30 -10.88
N LEU A 29 -14.40 3.18 -10.25
CA LEU A 29 -13.62 2.84 -9.06
C LEU A 29 -14.52 2.30 -7.93
N LYS A 30 -15.63 2.99 -7.63
CA LYS A 30 -16.59 2.53 -6.61
C LYS A 30 -17.24 1.21 -6.94
N LYS A 31 -17.49 0.92 -8.22
CA LYS A 31 -18.00 -0.39 -8.67
C LYS A 31 -16.96 -1.48 -8.39
N ARG A 32 -15.69 -1.21 -8.69
CA ARG A 32 -14.58 -2.15 -8.51
C ARG A 32 -14.22 -2.39 -7.06
N PHE A 33 -14.41 -1.41 -6.18
CA PHE A 33 -14.29 -1.63 -4.73
C PHE A 33 -15.27 -2.68 -4.17
N LYS A 34 -16.28 -3.10 -4.92
CA LYS A 34 -17.15 -4.23 -4.56
C LYS A 34 -16.52 -5.59 -4.86
N GLU A 35 -15.49 -5.64 -5.71
CA GLU A 35 -14.71 -6.86 -6.00
C GLU A 35 -13.80 -7.24 -4.83
N ASP A 36 -13.51 -6.28 -3.95
CA ASP A 36 -12.85 -6.51 -2.67
C ASP A 36 -13.91 -6.61 -1.56
N PRO A 37 -14.19 -7.78 -0.98
CA PRO A 37 -15.12 -7.90 0.16
C PRO A 37 -14.44 -7.64 1.52
N TYR A 38 -13.10 -7.58 1.58
CA TYR A 38 -12.33 -7.64 2.82
C TYR A 38 -11.96 -6.26 3.37
N THR A 39 -11.70 -5.28 2.50
CA THR A 39 -11.40 -3.91 2.92
C THR A 39 -12.63 -3.26 3.59
N PRO A 40 -12.50 -2.68 4.80
CA PRO A 40 -13.57 -2.00 5.49
C PRO A 40 -14.23 -0.89 4.66
N PRO A 41 -15.56 -0.68 4.79
CA PRO A 41 -16.28 0.37 4.07
C PRO A 41 -15.71 1.78 4.30
N GLU A 42 -15.21 2.06 5.50
CA GLU A 42 -14.60 3.35 5.87
C GLU A 42 -13.36 3.65 5.01
N VAL A 43 -12.47 2.66 4.84
CA VAL A 43 -11.26 2.76 4.00
C VAL A 43 -11.66 3.01 2.55
N LYS A 44 -12.60 2.23 2.02
CA LYS A 44 -13.14 2.43 0.65
C LYS A 44 -13.74 3.82 0.48
N LYS A 45 -14.46 4.34 1.48
CA LYS A 45 -15.04 5.67 1.46
C LYS A 45 -13.95 6.75 1.41
N ARG A 46 -12.89 6.63 2.22
CA ARG A 46 -11.75 7.57 2.20
C ARG A 46 -10.98 7.50 0.89
N ALA A 47 -10.68 6.30 0.39
CA ALA A 47 -9.99 6.08 -0.87
C ALA A 47 -10.78 6.63 -2.08
N ALA A 48 -12.10 6.44 -2.10
CA ALA A 48 -12.98 7.02 -3.12
C ALA A 48 -13.17 8.53 -2.98
N ASN A 49 -12.87 9.10 -1.81
CA ASN A 49 -13.05 10.52 -1.58
C ASN A 49 -11.97 11.31 -2.33
N LYS A 50 -12.41 12.27 -3.14
CA LYS A 50 -11.51 13.24 -3.77
C LYS A 50 -11.18 14.30 -2.73
N ARG A 51 -10.10 14.08 -1.97
CA ARG A 51 -9.44 15.22 -1.31
C ARG A 51 -8.76 16.05 -2.42
N ALA A 52 -8.55 17.34 -2.15
CA ALA A 52 -7.80 18.23 -3.04
C ALA A 52 -6.46 17.60 -3.46
N VAL A 53 -5.90 18.12 -4.56
CA VAL A 53 -4.63 17.74 -5.22
C VAL A 53 -3.74 16.86 -4.32
N TYR A 54 -3.79 15.55 -4.54
CA TYR A 54 -2.88 14.62 -3.86
C TYR A 54 -1.53 14.67 -4.57
N VAL A 55 -0.54 15.24 -3.89
CA VAL A 55 0.86 15.20 -4.34
C VAL A 55 1.40 13.82 -3.96
N ARG A 56 1.82 13.05 -4.96
CA ARG A 56 2.42 11.73 -4.73
C ARG A 56 3.77 11.93 -4.02
N PRO A 57 4.01 11.27 -2.87
CA PRO A 57 5.28 11.38 -2.20
C PRO A 57 6.35 10.57 -2.93
N ASP A 58 7.59 10.96 -2.68
CA ASP A 58 8.74 10.11 -2.96
C ASP A 58 9.10 9.30 -1.71
N CYS A 59 9.81 8.21 -1.90
CA CYS A 59 10.41 7.40 -0.85
C CYS A 59 11.92 7.23 -1.10
N GLN A 60 12.59 6.69 -0.09
CA GLN A 60 13.99 6.33 -0.11
C GLN A 60 14.21 5.20 0.91
N ASP A 61 15.28 4.45 0.74
CA ASP A 61 15.68 3.29 1.55
C ASP A 61 16.56 3.67 2.74
N ASN A 62 17.17 4.86 2.71
CA ASN A 62 17.97 5.39 3.80
C ASN A 62 17.17 6.34 4.71
N ASN A 63 17.50 6.35 6.00
CA ASN A 63 16.96 7.34 6.93
C ASN A 63 17.45 8.74 6.51
N PRO A 64 16.57 9.73 6.27
CA PRO A 64 16.97 11.07 5.84
C PRO A 64 17.86 11.81 6.86
N VAL A 65 17.91 11.35 8.12
CA VAL A 65 18.81 11.89 9.14
C VAL A 65 20.26 11.47 8.89
N ASN A 66 20.50 10.36 8.19
CA ASN A 66 21.85 9.91 7.88
C ASN A 66 22.40 10.70 6.67
N THR A 67 23.33 11.61 6.93
CA THR A 67 23.94 12.48 5.91
C THR A 67 25.05 11.81 5.10
N GLU A 68 25.41 10.57 5.41
CA GLU A 68 26.50 9.85 4.73
C GLU A 68 26.12 9.35 3.32
N PHE A 69 24.82 9.36 2.98
CA PHE A 69 24.32 8.87 1.70
C PHE A 69 23.49 9.93 0.99
N ASP A 70 23.70 10.10 -0.31
CA ASP A 70 22.85 10.96 -1.12
C ASP A 70 21.39 10.46 -1.10
N PRO A 71 20.40 11.34 -0.91
CA PRO A 71 19.01 10.95 -0.90
C PRO A 71 18.56 10.46 -2.29
N SER A 72 18.44 9.15 -2.46
CA SER A 72 17.91 8.53 -3.68
C SER A 72 16.38 8.52 -3.64
N ARG A 73 15.78 9.68 -3.93
CA ARG A 73 14.32 9.84 -3.96
C ARG A 73 13.72 9.15 -5.18
N ARG A 74 12.78 8.24 -4.94
CA ARG A 74 12.06 7.49 -5.97
C ARG A 74 10.55 7.60 -5.73
N GLY A 75 9.76 7.55 -6.80
CA GLY A 75 8.30 7.70 -6.66
C GLY A 75 7.68 6.49 -5.95
N ILE A 76 7.09 6.69 -4.77
CA ILE A 76 6.68 5.58 -3.88
C ILE A 76 5.67 4.60 -4.50
N PHE A 77 4.81 5.08 -5.42
CA PHE A 77 3.85 4.22 -6.12
C PHE A 77 4.56 3.24 -7.05
N HIS A 78 5.60 3.72 -7.73
CA HIS A 78 6.38 2.90 -8.66
C HIS A 78 7.21 1.88 -7.88
N GLU A 79 7.90 2.32 -6.82
CA GLU A 79 8.67 1.43 -5.96
C GLU A 79 7.78 0.34 -5.33
N LEU A 80 6.60 0.71 -4.84
CA LEU A 80 5.70 -0.30 -4.28
C LEU A 80 5.19 -1.27 -5.35
N ASP A 81 4.84 -0.78 -6.55
CA ASP A 81 4.46 -1.63 -7.70
C ASP A 81 5.60 -2.62 -8.08
N LEU A 82 6.88 -2.24 -7.93
CA LEU A 82 8.02 -3.13 -8.15
C LEU A 82 8.16 -4.16 -7.03
N ILE A 83 8.05 -3.74 -5.77
CA ILE A 83 8.28 -4.61 -4.60
C ILE A 83 7.24 -5.73 -4.51
N ILE A 84 5.96 -5.41 -4.70
CA ILE A 84 4.85 -6.38 -4.56
C ILE A 84 4.39 -6.97 -5.90
N GLY A 85 4.96 -6.48 -7.00
CA GLY A 85 4.67 -6.88 -8.37
C GLY A 85 5.19 -8.27 -8.72
N GLU A 86 5.28 -8.58 -10.02
CA GLU A 86 5.92 -9.81 -10.50
C GLU A 86 7.26 -9.45 -11.16
N PRO A 87 8.38 -10.08 -10.77
CA PRO A 87 8.53 -10.98 -9.62
C PRO A 87 8.36 -10.24 -8.27
N ILE A 88 7.89 -10.95 -7.23
CA ILE A 88 7.78 -10.37 -5.88
C ILE A 88 9.18 -10.22 -5.31
N LEU A 89 9.52 -9.02 -4.84
CA LEU A 89 10.84 -8.74 -4.26
C LEU A 89 10.85 -8.85 -2.75
N SER A 90 9.73 -8.52 -2.09
CA SER A 90 9.57 -8.67 -0.65
C SER A 90 8.13 -9.06 -0.28
N ARG A 91 8.01 -10.00 0.67
CA ARG A 91 6.74 -10.40 1.27
C ARG A 91 6.33 -9.53 2.45
N LEU A 92 7.26 -8.82 3.08
CA LEU A 92 6.99 -7.91 4.19
C LEU A 92 7.72 -6.60 3.98
N THR A 93 6.98 -5.51 3.84
CA THR A 93 7.54 -4.18 3.58
C THR A 93 7.02 -3.19 4.61
N PHE A 94 7.93 -2.47 5.27
CA PHE A 94 7.58 -1.37 6.16
C PHE A 94 7.69 -0.03 5.43
N ILE A 95 6.69 0.83 5.61
CA ILE A 95 6.68 2.21 5.15
C ILE A 95 6.77 3.10 6.38
N LEU A 96 7.94 3.69 6.57
CA LEU A 96 8.27 4.50 7.74
C LEU A 96 8.17 5.98 7.41
N ALA A 97 7.44 6.72 8.24
CA ALA A 97 7.41 8.17 8.22
C ALA A 97 6.87 8.73 9.54
N ASP A 98 7.18 9.99 9.84
CA ASP A 98 6.67 10.64 11.04
C ASP A 98 5.15 10.85 11.01
N THR A 99 4.60 11.30 12.14
CA THR A 99 3.19 11.66 12.25
C THR A 99 2.85 12.79 11.29
N GLY A 100 1.67 12.74 10.67
CA GLY A 100 1.23 13.77 9.72
C GLY A 100 1.89 13.72 8.34
N MET A 101 2.87 12.84 8.08
CA MET A 101 3.53 12.71 6.77
C MET A 101 2.65 12.03 5.70
N GLY A 102 1.43 11.64 6.06
CA GLY A 102 0.44 11.14 5.11
C GLY A 102 0.47 9.65 4.83
N LYS A 103 1.04 8.81 5.72
CA LYS A 103 1.07 7.34 5.59
C LYS A 103 -0.30 6.71 5.26
N SER A 104 -1.31 6.97 6.09
CA SER A 104 -2.68 6.48 5.86
C SER A 104 -3.29 7.02 4.56
N THR A 105 -3.00 8.29 4.25
CA THR A 105 -3.47 8.90 2.99
C THR A 105 -2.77 8.26 1.78
N PHE A 106 -1.50 7.90 1.91
CA PHE A 106 -0.76 7.16 0.90
C PHE A 106 -1.39 5.79 0.67
N LEU A 107 -1.68 4.99 1.71
CA LEU A 107 -2.34 3.69 1.54
C LEU A 107 -3.73 3.81 0.91
N ASP A 108 -4.58 4.74 1.38
CA ASP A 108 -5.90 5.01 0.79
C ASP A 108 -5.78 5.34 -0.72
N ARG A 109 -4.74 6.10 -1.10
CA ARG A 109 -4.49 6.54 -2.49
C ARG A 109 -3.86 5.45 -3.34
N TYR A 110 -2.97 4.64 -2.79
CA TYR A 110 -2.39 3.49 -3.46
C TYR A 110 -3.47 2.42 -3.74
N TYR A 111 -4.34 2.17 -2.76
CA TYR A 111 -5.52 1.32 -2.91
C TYR A 111 -6.44 1.82 -4.05
N ALA A 112 -6.77 3.11 -4.06
CA ALA A 112 -7.54 3.71 -5.15
C ALA A 112 -6.82 3.64 -6.52
N TYR A 113 -5.50 3.79 -6.54
CA TYR A 113 -4.68 3.71 -7.75
C TYR A 113 -4.66 2.31 -8.34
N HIS A 114 -4.52 1.28 -7.51
CA HIS A 114 -4.56 -0.13 -7.90
C HIS A 114 -5.92 -0.48 -8.54
N TRP A 115 -6.99 -0.31 -7.78
CA TRP A 115 -8.36 -0.56 -8.21
C TRP A 115 -8.89 0.43 -9.26
N GLY A 116 -8.14 1.50 -9.55
CA GLY A 116 -8.41 2.42 -10.64
C GLY A 116 -8.02 1.86 -12.01
N SER A 117 -7.13 0.86 -12.09
CA SER A 117 -6.70 0.24 -13.35
C SER A 117 -7.05 -1.24 -13.40
N LEU A 118 -7.65 -1.67 -14.52
CA LEU A 118 -7.98 -3.08 -14.73
C LEU A 118 -6.72 -3.94 -14.87
N THR A 119 -5.66 -3.39 -15.47
CA THR A 119 -4.40 -4.12 -15.64
C THR A 119 -3.68 -4.33 -14.31
N ARG A 120 -3.76 -3.38 -13.38
CA ARG A 120 -3.14 -3.52 -12.04
C ARG A 120 -3.90 -4.51 -11.17
N SER A 121 -5.21 -4.37 -11.02
CA SER A 121 -5.97 -5.28 -10.14
C SER A 121 -6.05 -6.72 -10.61
N LYS A 122 -5.71 -7.01 -11.87
CA LYS A 122 -5.61 -8.37 -12.38
C LYS A 122 -4.30 -9.07 -11.96
N LYS A 123 -3.27 -8.32 -11.57
CA LYS A 123 -1.99 -8.89 -11.13
C LYS A 123 -2.09 -9.52 -9.74
N PHE A 124 -2.83 -8.86 -8.85
CA PHE A 124 -3.07 -9.31 -7.48
C PHE A 124 -4.27 -8.60 -6.88
N ARG A 125 -4.87 -9.23 -5.88
CA ARG A 125 -5.91 -8.60 -5.04
C ARG A 125 -5.21 -7.70 -4.03
N LEU A 126 -5.79 -6.53 -3.76
CA LEU A 126 -5.23 -5.59 -2.79
C LEU A 126 -6.29 -5.26 -1.75
N VAL A 127 -5.96 -5.50 -0.49
CA VAL A 127 -6.82 -5.25 0.67
C VAL A 127 -6.12 -4.26 1.59
N SER A 128 -6.85 -3.28 2.14
CA SER A 128 -6.30 -2.31 3.08
C SER A 128 -7.12 -2.29 4.37
N VAL A 129 -6.44 -2.48 5.51
CA VAL A 129 -7.10 -2.52 6.81
C VAL A 129 -6.28 -1.76 7.85
N PRO A 130 -6.92 -0.98 8.74
CA PRO A 130 -6.25 -0.46 9.93
C PRO A 130 -5.82 -1.63 10.83
N LEU A 131 -4.60 -1.56 11.35
CA LEU A 131 -4.08 -2.55 12.27
C LEU A 131 -4.53 -2.35 13.74
N PRO A 132 -4.71 -1.11 14.26
CA PRO A 132 -5.12 -0.92 15.64
C PRO A 132 -6.41 -1.66 16.00
N GLY A 133 -6.31 -2.57 16.97
CA GLY A 133 -7.44 -3.39 17.42
C GLY A 133 -7.89 -4.49 16.45
N LEU A 134 -7.10 -4.77 15.40
CA LEU A 134 -7.38 -5.85 14.47
C LEU A 134 -7.02 -7.21 15.09
N ASP A 135 -8.01 -8.08 15.21
CA ASP A 135 -7.79 -9.52 15.38
C ASP A 135 -7.33 -10.11 14.04
N ILE A 136 -6.04 -10.43 13.95
CA ILE A 136 -5.39 -10.92 12.74
C ILE A 136 -5.92 -12.30 12.37
N ASP A 137 -6.07 -13.22 13.32
CA ASP A 137 -6.52 -14.59 13.04
C ASP A 137 -7.98 -14.60 12.54
N ALA A 138 -8.84 -13.82 13.19
CA ALA A 138 -10.23 -13.65 12.74
C ALA A 138 -10.34 -12.88 11.41
N PHE A 139 -9.32 -12.12 11.02
CA PHE A 139 -9.26 -11.47 9.71
C PHE A 139 -8.81 -12.45 8.63
N VAL A 140 -7.73 -13.20 8.87
CA VAL A 140 -7.19 -14.18 7.92
C VAL A 140 -8.18 -15.31 7.65
N SER A 141 -8.95 -15.75 8.64
CA SER A 141 -9.95 -16.82 8.48
C SER A 141 -11.11 -16.48 7.52
N ARG A 142 -11.25 -15.21 7.10
CA ARG A 142 -12.25 -14.78 6.12
C ARG A 142 -11.87 -15.12 4.69
N PHE A 143 -10.60 -15.46 4.44
CA PHE A 143 -10.08 -15.71 3.11
C PHE A 143 -10.02 -17.21 2.81
N ASP A 144 -10.42 -17.57 1.60
CA ASP A 144 -10.17 -18.90 1.05
C ASP A 144 -8.68 -19.05 0.67
N ALA A 145 -8.16 -20.28 0.67
CA ALA A 145 -6.73 -20.55 0.45
C ALA A 145 -6.18 -19.93 -0.86
N ASP A 146 -6.92 -20.05 -1.97
CA ASP A 146 -6.50 -19.47 -3.26
C ASP A 146 -6.51 -17.93 -3.24
N ALA A 147 -7.44 -17.34 -2.49
CA ALA A 147 -7.51 -15.89 -2.37
C ALA A 147 -6.33 -15.33 -1.57
N ILE A 148 -5.85 -16.05 -0.56
CA ILE A 148 -4.73 -15.63 0.30
C ILE A 148 -3.46 -15.43 -0.54
N ILE A 149 -3.09 -16.41 -1.37
CA ILE A 149 -1.83 -16.40 -2.14
C ILE A 149 -1.79 -15.31 -3.23
N GLU A 150 -2.96 -14.83 -3.67
CA GLU A 150 -3.10 -13.76 -4.65
C GLU A 150 -3.24 -12.37 -4.02
N THR A 151 -3.35 -12.28 -2.69
CA THR A 151 -3.71 -11.04 -1.99
C THR A 151 -2.51 -10.36 -1.36
N VAL A 152 -2.36 -9.07 -1.64
CA VAL A 152 -1.50 -8.15 -0.87
C VAL A 152 -2.33 -7.43 0.19
N ILE A 153 -1.84 -7.41 1.42
CA ILE A 153 -2.46 -6.67 2.53
C ILE A 153 -1.68 -5.38 2.80
N LEU A 154 -2.41 -4.27 2.96
CA LEU A 154 -1.91 -3.00 3.47
C LEU A 154 -2.42 -2.81 4.91
N PHE A 155 -1.55 -3.04 5.89
CA PHE A 155 -1.80 -2.74 7.29
C PHE A 155 -1.44 -1.29 7.59
N ASP A 156 -2.42 -0.51 8.06
CA ASP A 156 -2.22 0.89 8.42
C ASP A 156 -2.00 1.09 9.92
N SER A 157 -1.09 2.01 10.29
CA SER A 157 -0.86 2.53 11.65
C SER A 157 -0.41 1.49 12.68
N LEU A 158 0.66 0.73 12.43
CA LEU A 158 1.24 -0.17 13.45
C LEU A 158 1.64 0.58 14.74
N ASP A 159 2.14 1.79 14.60
CA ASP A 159 2.57 2.63 15.74
C ASP A 159 1.42 3.18 16.60
N GLU A 160 0.17 2.93 16.20
CA GLU A 160 -1.05 3.28 16.94
C GLU A 160 -1.76 2.02 17.46
N ASP A 161 -1.21 0.82 17.23
CA ASP A 161 -1.79 -0.45 17.69
C ASP A 161 -1.50 -0.68 19.18
N PRO A 162 -2.53 -0.79 20.04
CA PRO A 162 -2.34 -1.08 21.46
C PRO A 162 -1.58 -2.38 21.70
N LEU A 163 -1.82 -3.42 20.87
CA LEU A 163 -1.15 -4.71 21.01
C LEU A 163 0.35 -4.62 20.70
N ALA A 164 0.73 -3.79 19.71
CA ALA A 164 2.12 -3.52 19.40
C ALA A 164 2.79 -2.67 20.48
N SER A 165 2.05 -1.74 21.09
CA SER A 165 2.54 -0.91 22.19
C SER A 165 2.78 -1.72 23.47
N GLU A 166 1.99 -2.76 23.71
CA GLU A 166 2.13 -3.67 24.85
C GLU A 166 3.23 -4.71 24.63
N ASN A 167 3.25 -5.36 23.46
CA ASN A 167 4.25 -6.36 23.11
C ASN A 167 4.55 -6.35 21.61
N PHE A 168 5.50 -5.51 21.22
CA PHE A 168 5.88 -5.34 19.82
C PHE A 168 6.37 -6.64 19.18
N SER A 169 7.25 -7.41 19.85
CA SER A 169 7.80 -8.65 19.30
C SER A 169 6.70 -9.65 18.94
N ARG A 170 5.76 -9.89 19.86
CA ARG A 170 4.63 -10.77 19.62
C ARG A 170 3.75 -10.27 18.47
N ARG A 171 3.46 -8.97 18.45
CA ARG A 171 2.61 -8.40 17.40
C ARG A 171 3.29 -8.45 16.03
N LEU A 172 4.61 -8.28 15.99
CA LEU A 172 5.41 -8.45 14.78
C LEU A 172 5.41 -9.90 14.31
N GLU A 173 5.55 -10.88 15.21
CA GLU A 173 5.45 -12.31 14.88
C GLU A 173 4.10 -12.65 14.22
N GLU A 174 3.00 -12.09 14.72
CA GLU A 174 1.67 -12.24 14.11
C GLU A 174 1.64 -11.70 12.68
N ILE A 175 2.18 -10.49 12.45
CA ILE A 175 2.26 -9.85 11.13
C ILE A 175 3.16 -10.66 10.18
N VAL A 176 4.29 -11.16 10.66
CA VAL A 176 5.21 -12.05 9.92
C VAL A 176 4.49 -13.33 9.51
N GLY A 177 3.71 -13.92 10.42
CA GLY A 177 2.88 -15.09 10.13
C GLY A 177 1.84 -14.85 9.03
N VAL A 178 1.30 -13.63 8.94
CA VAL A 178 0.46 -13.20 7.80
C VAL A 178 1.29 -13.10 6.52
N ALA A 179 2.47 -12.47 6.57
CA ALA A 179 3.33 -12.31 5.39
C ALA A 179 3.81 -13.65 4.80
N GLY A 180 3.92 -14.71 5.61
CA GLY A 180 4.21 -16.06 5.13
C GLY A 180 3.07 -16.68 4.30
N LYS A 181 1.81 -16.30 4.60
CA LYS A 181 0.62 -16.86 3.94
C LYS A 181 0.23 -16.07 2.70
N PHE A 182 0.18 -14.75 2.81
CA PHE A 182 -0.29 -13.84 1.76
C PHE A 182 0.77 -13.59 0.69
N ARG A 183 0.35 -13.02 -0.44
CA ARG A 183 1.26 -12.62 -1.52
C ARG A 183 2.36 -11.69 -1.01
N ALA A 184 1.94 -10.64 -0.30
CA ALA A 184 2.81 -9.70 0.38
C ALA A 184 2.02 -8.91 1.43
N VAL A 185 2.72 -8.32 2.39
CA VAL A 185 2.18 -7.47 3.45
C VAL A 185 2.99 -6.18 3.46
N VAL A 186 2.28 -5.05 3.45
CA VAL A 186 2.84 -3.71 3.57
C VAL A 186 2.31 -3.09 4.85
N VAL A 187 3.19 -2.59 5.70
CA VAL A 187 2.83 -2.05 7.02
C VAL A 187 3.29 -0.60 7.11
N THR A 188 2.41 0.33 7.48
CA THR A 188 2.84 1.69 7.80
C THR A 188 3.16 1.83 9.29
N CYS A 189 4.19 2.61 9.59
CA CYS A 189 4.63 2.83 10.97
C CYS A 189 5.37 4.18 11.12
N ARG A 190 5.49 4.68 12.36
CA ARG A 190 6.42 5.78 12.70
C ARG A 190 7.85 5.24 12.78
N THR A 191 8.82 5.97 12.23
CA THR A 191 10.24 5.59 12.30
C THR A 191 10.71 5.38 13.75
N GLN A 192 10.25 6.25 14.66
CA GLN A 192 10.57 6.23 16.10
C GLN A 192 9.90 5.08 16.87
N PHE A 193 8.95 4.37 16.25
CA PHE A 193 8.35 3.20 16.86
C PHE A 193 9.25 1.96 16.71
N LEU A 194 10.16 1.99 15.72
CA LEU A 194 11.11 0.91 15.42
C LEU A 194 12.54 1.23 15.87
N THR A 195 12.75 2.32 16.62
CA THR A 195 14.12 2.75 17.01
C THR A 195 14.80 1.83 18.00
N ASP A 196 14.07 0.90 18.62
CA ASP A 196 14.70 -0.19 19.35
C ASP A 196 15.05 -1.31 18.34
N ALA A 197 16.18 -1.14 17.66
CA ALA A 197 16.67 -2.05 16.63
C ALA A 197 16.88 -3.48 17.15
N SER A 198 16.94 -3.67 18.47
CA SER A 198 16.99 -4.99 19.11
C SER A 198 15.72 -5.83 18.91
N VAL A 199 14.62 -5.18 18.52
CA VAL A 199 13.28 -5.80 18.45
C VAL A 199 12.86 -6.11 17.01
N VAL A 200 13.55 -5.54 16.01
CA VAL A 200 13.34 -5.87 14.60
C VAL A 200 14.36 -6.93 14.20
N PRO A 201 13.95 -8.17 13.86
CA PRO A 201 14.90 -9.23 13.54
C PRO A 201 15.71 -8.87 12.28
N ASP A 202 17.04 -9.07 12.34
CA ASP A 202 17.92 -8.93 11.17
C ASP A 202 17.55 -9.89 10.03
N GLN A 203 16.94 -11.04 10.38
CA GLN A 203 16.37 -12.00 9.46
C GLN A 203 15.01 -12.48 9.99
N ILE A 204 14.02 -12.47 9.10
CA ILE A 204 12.68 -12.97 9.37
C ILE A 204 12.53 -14.31 8.65
N ASP A 205 12.44 -15.40 9.42
CA ASP A 205 12.15 -16.72 8.87
C ASP A 205 10.65 -16.84 8.57
N LEU A 206 10.29 -16.75 7.29
CA LEU A 206 8.92 -16.90 6.84
C LEU A 206 8.60 -18.39 6.77
N GLN A 207 7.92 -18.90 7.80
CA GLN A 207 7.43 -20.28 7.78
C GLN A 207 6.48 -20.50 6.59
N ASN A 208 6.79 -21.52 5.78
CA ASN A 208 6.13 -21.91 4.52
C ASN A 208 6.46 -21.01 3.30
N VAL A 209 7.69 -21.12 2.79
CA VAL A 209 8.07 -20.57 1.48
C VAL A 209 7.51 -21.44 0.35
N THR A 210 6.22 -21.29 0.03
CA THR A 210 5.68 -21.69 -1.27
C THR A 210 5.55 -20.43 -2.14
N GLY A 211 6.66 -20.01 -2.74
CA GLY A 211 6.73 -18.90 -3.70
C GLY A 211 8.18 -18.45 -3.94
N PRO A 212 8.48 -17.81 -5.08
CA PRO A 212 9.86 -17.62 -5.53
C PRO A 212 10.66 -16.72 -4.57
N MET A 213 11.92 -17.10 -4.35
CA MET A 213 12.93 -16.41 -3.54
C MET A 213 13.33 -15.06 -4.13
N GLY A 214 13.68 -14.11 -3.23
CA GLY A 214 14.14 -12.76 -3.56
C GLY A 214 15.56 -12.67 -4.12
N LEU A 215 15.89 -11.46 -4.59
CA LEU A 215 17.03 -11.05 -5.44
C LEU A 215 18.46 -11.16 -4.86
N SER A 216 18.68 -11.89 -3.76
CA SER A 216 19.99 -11.98 -3.09
C SER A 216 20.46 -13.42 -2.87
N TYR A 217 20.24 -14.30 -3.85
CA TYR A 217 21.09 -15.48 -4.02
C TYR A 217 22.17 -15.17 -5.06
N PRO A 218 23.47 -15.29 -4.73
CA PRO A 218 24.50 -15.18 -5.74
C PRO A 218 24.34 -16.35 -6.71
N ALA A 219 24.14 -16.03 -7.97
CA ALA A 219 24.31 -16.97 -9.07
C ALA A 219 25.80 -17.29 -9.20
N ASP A 220 26.32 -18.12 -8.30
CA ASP A 220 27.63 -18.74 -8.43
C ASP A 220 27.73 -19.95 -7.51
N GLN A 221 27.55 -21.14 -8.08
CA GLN A 221 28.41 -22.29 -7.86
C GLN A 221 28.20 -23.29 -9.01
N LYS A 222 29.33 -23.68 -9.61
CA LYS A 222 29.48 -24.56 -10.78
C LYS A 222 28.85 -25.94 -10.61
#